data_AF-A0AAW1I4M6-F1
#
_entry.id   AF-A0AAW1I4M6-F1
#
_cell.length_a   1.000
_cell.length_b   1.000
_cell.length_c   1.000
_cell.angle_alpha   90.00
_cell.angle_beta   90.00
_cell.angle_gamma   90.00
#
_symmetry.space_group_name_H-M   'P 1'
#
loop_
_entity.id
_entity.type
_entity.pdbx_description
1 polymer ?
#
loop_
_entity_poly.entity_id
_entity_poly.type
_entity_poly.pdbx_seq_one_letter_code
_entity_poly.pdbx_strand_id
1 'polypeptide(L)'
;MAISIATFKLSISSRPFFPFLLKSSQSFNLPTFFRSWASTASVEALDEAEFLIKPIKSRSPGAEKVQAWKKLSSKELGVSTSSISGPTKVVLKELKKRGYEVYLVGGCVRDLILKRVPKDFDILTSAELREVLRSFRHAEIVGKRFPICLVHIGDHVVEVSSFNTGQRRSNKKSPFQFEVPTGCDEKDNIRWRNCMQRDFTINGLMFDPFARIVYDYTGALEDLKKAKVRTIIPASISFHEDCARILRAVRVAARLGFRLERETAQCVRNSSYSILRLDKGRFLLEMNYMLAYGSAEASLRLLWRFGLLEIILPHQHI
;
A
#
# COMPACT_ATOMS: atom_id res chain seq x y z
N MET A 1 -10.86 -48.47 19.81
CA MET A 1 -10.28 -47.16 19.47
C MET A 1 -10.02 -47.11 17.97
N ALA A 2 -10.93 -46.47 17.22
CA ALA A 2 -10.77 -46.19 15.80
C ALA A 2 -11.54 -44.89 15.54
N ILE A 3 -10.82 -43.88 15.05
CA ILE A 3 -11.30 -42.51 14.90
C ILE A 3 -12.06 -42.40 13.58
N SER A 4 -13.31 -41.95 13.67
CA SER A 4 -14.25 -41.74 12.57
C SER A 4 -13.85 -40.51 11.75
N ILE A 5 -13.71 -40.69 10.43
CA ILE A 5 -13.58 -39.61 9.44
C ILE A 5 -14.99 -39.31 8.94
N ALA A 6 -15.58 -38.21 9.43
CA ALA A 6 -16.87 -37.70 8.94
C ALA A 6 -16.64 -36.69 7.81
N THR A 7 -17.11 -37.06 6.63
CA THR A 7 -17.12 -36.30 5.39
C THR A 7 -18.15 -35.17 5.48
N PHE A 8 -17.74 -33.89 5.40
CA PHE A 8 -18.68 -32.76 5.30
C PHE A 8 -18.92 -32.40 3.83
N LYS A 9 -20.14 -32.70 3.35
CA LYS A 9 -20.69 -32.26 2.06
C LYS A 9 -21.00 -30.77 2.11
N LEU A 10 -20.45 -30.01 1.16
CA LEU A 10 -20.87 -28.63 0.87
C LEU A 10 -22.14 -28.67 0.00
N SER A 11 -23.25 -28.16 0.56
CA SER A 11 -24.51 -27.93 -0.14
C SER A 11 -24.44 -26.60 -0.89
N ILE A 12 -24.49 -26.65 -2.22
CA ILE A 12 -24.57 -25.49 -3.11
C ILE A 12 -26.05 -25.14 -3.25
N SER A 13 -26.49 -24.07 -2.59
CA SER A 13 -27.82 -23.49 -2.80
C SER A 13 -27.73 -22.40 -3.88
N SER A 14 -28.29 -22.70 -5.04
CA SER A 14 -28.52 -21.81 -6.18
C SER A 14 -29.53 -20.69 -5.84
N ARG A 15 -29.16 -19.43 -6.10
CA ARG A 15 -30.12 -18.32 -6.25
C ARG A 15 -29.81 -17.53 -7.53
N PRO A 16 -30.82 -16.94 -8.19
CA PRO A 16 -30.78 -16.64 -9.61
C PRO A 16 -30.32 -15.22 -9.94
N PHE A 17 -29.85 -15.11 -11.18
CA PHE A 17 -29.55 -13.92 -11.98
C PHE A 17 -30.59 -12.78 -11.82
N PHE A 18 -30.10 -11.54 -11.69
CA PHE A 18 -30.88 -10.31 -11.95
C PHE A 18 -30.26 -9.56 -13.14
N PRO A 19 -31.06 -9.05 -14.10
CA PRO A 19 -30.55 -8.45 -15.32
C PRO A 19 -30.23 -6.95 -15.15
N PHE A 20 -29.21 -6.53 -15.90
CA PHE A 20 -28.69 -5.17 -16.02
C PHE A 20 -29.64 -4.33 -16.89
N LEU A 21 -30.12 -3.19 -16.37
CA LEU A 21 -30.94 -2.22 -17.11
C LEU A 21 -30.21 -0.89 -17.16
N LEU A 22 -29.72 -0.54 -18.35
CA LEU A 22 -29.20 0.77 -18.72
C LEU A 22 -30.31 1.83 -18.58
N LYS A 23 -30.05 2.91 -17.84
CA LYS A 23 -30.74 4.19 -18.04
C LYS A 23 -29.76 5.36 -18.08
N SER A 24 -30.07 6.21 -19.03
CA SER A 24 -29.41 7.40 -19.57
C SER A 24 -28.98 8.49 -18.59
N SER A 25 -27.77 8.99 -18.83
CA SER A 25 -27.28 10.38 -18.77
C SER A 25 -28.16 11.46 -18.11
N GLN A 26 -27.67 12.00 -17.00
CA GLN A 26 -27.83 13.42 -16.64
C GLN A 26 -26.47 14.01 -16.28
N SER A 27 -26.14 15.10 -16.95
CA SER A 27 -24.88 15.84 -16.92
C SER A 27 -24.77 16.71 -15.67
N PHE A 28 -23.77 16.44 -14.81
CA PHE A 28 -23.34 17.34 -13.74
C PHE A 28 -22.01 18.01 -14.12
N ASN A 29 -21.98 19.34 -14.05
CA ASN A 29 -20.82 20.17 -14.34
C ASN A 29 -19.67 19.91 -13.34
N LEU A 30 -18.49 19.57 -13.87
CA LEU A 30 -17.25 19.29 -13.13
C LEU A 30 -16.27 20.48 -13.20
N PRO A 31 -15.51 20.79 -12.13
CA PRO A 31 -14.44 21.78 -12.17
C PRO A 31 -13.28 21.36 -13.10
N THR A 32 -12.60 22.37 -13.66
CA THR A 32 -11.66 22.32 -14.79
C THR A 32 -10.36 21.50 -14.61
N PHE A 33 -10.06 20.95 -13.44
CA PHE A 33 -8.75 20.33 -13.17
C PHE A 33 -8.63 18.84 -13.58
N PHE A 34 -9.74 18.14 -13.89
CA PHE A 34 -9.77 16.67 -14.05
C PHE A 34 -10.45 16.15 -15.34
N ARG A 35 -10.51 16.94 -16.42
CA ARG A 35 -11.19 16.54 -17.67
C ARG A 35 -10.57 15.35 -18.45
N SER A 36 -9.42 14.80 -18.02
CA SER A 36 -8.68 13.79 -18.80
C SER A 36 -8.83 12.34 -18.31
N TRP A 37 -9.58 12.05 -17.25
CA TRP A 37 -9.57 10.73 -16.60
C TRP A 37 -10.67 9.76 -17.06
N ALA A 38 -11.46 10.12 -18.08
CA ALA A 38 -12.48 9.25 -18.65
C ALA A 38 -12.31 9.14 -20.17
N SER A 39 -11.44 8.21 -20.59
CA SER A 39 -11.40 7.68 -21.95
C SER A 39 -10.72 6.32 -21.88
N THR A 40 -11.54 5.28 -22.03
CA THR A 40 -11.25 3.94 -22.56
C THR A 40 -9.76 3.55 -22.63
N ALA A 41 -9.33 2.69 -21.70
CA ALA A 41 -8.10 1.93 -21.85
C ALA A 41 -8.34 0.83 -22.90
N SER A 42 -8.19 1.20 -24.18
CA SER A 42 -7.95 0.24 -25.24
C SER A 42 -6.60 -0.40 -24.98
N VAL A 43 -6.59 -1.73 -24.85
CA VAL A 43 -5.37 -2.53 -24.77
C VAL A 43 -4.76 -2.54 -26.17
N GLU A 44 -3.97 -1.53 -26.50
CA GLU A 44 -3.09 -1.58 -27.66
C GLU A 44 -1.76 -2.21 -27.25
N ALA A 45 -1.57 -3.42 -27.76
CA ALA A 45 -0.26 -4.04 -27.91
C ALA A 45 0.57 -3.14 -28.84
N LEU A 46 1.67 -2.60 -28.33
CA LEU A 46 2.72 -2.01 -29.15
C LEU A 46 4.07 -2.53 -28.66
N ASP A 47 4.51 -3.49 -29.46
CA ASP A 47 5.84 -3.89 -29.91
C ASP A 47 7.07 -3.87 -29.00
N GLU A 48 7.74 -5.02 -29.13
CA GLU A 48 9.09 -5.37 -28.80
C GLU A 48 10.09 -4.37 -29.39
N ALA A 49 10.95 -3.83 -28.54
CA ALA A 49 12.24 -3.30 -28.97
C ALA A 49 13.32 -3.84 -28.01
N GLU A 50 14.32 -4.46 -28.63
CA GLU A 50 15.40 -5.25 -28.06
C GLU A 50 16.00 -4.67 -26.76
N PHE A 51 16.05 -5.52 -25.74
CA PHE A 51 16.87 -5.33 -24.55
C PHE A 51 18.35 -5.60 -24.91
N LEU A 52 18.97 -4.68 -25.65
CA LEU A 52 20.42 -4.69 -25.80
C LEU A 52 21.08 -4.21 -24.50
N ILE A 53 21.73 -5.16 -23.83
CA ILE A 53 22.56 -4.97 -22.64
C ILE A 53 23.71 -4.02 -22.98
N LYS A 54 23.65 -2.77 -22.50
CA LYS A 54 24.83 -1.91 -22.39
C LYS A 54 25.31 -1.92 -20.94
N PRO A 55 26.63 -2.12 -20.69
CA PRO A 55 27.17 -2.09 -19.34
C PRO A 55 26.97 -0.71 -18.72
N ILE A 56 26.44 -0.68 -17.51
CA ILE A 56 26.19 0.55 -16.76
C ILE A 56 27.55 1.11 -16.33
N LYS A 57 27.94 2.26 -16.91
CA LYS A 57 28.94 3.14 -16.29
C LYS A 57 28.41 3.53 -14.92
N SER A 58 29.22 3.33 -13.89
CA SER A 58 28.99 3.80 -12.52
C SER A 58 28.60 5.28 -12.55
N ARG A 59 27.31 5.56 -12.39
CA ARG A 59 26.86 6.91 -12.06
C ARG A 59 27.28 7.16 -10.63
N SER A 60 28.15 8.15 -10.45
CA SER A 60 28.34 8.83 -9.17
C SER A 60 26.98 9.25 -8.61
N PRO A 61 26.80 9.29 -7.27
CA PRO A 61 25.56 9.69 -6.64
C PRO A 61 25.37 11.20 -6.84
N GLY A 62 24.88 11.59 -8.01
CA GLY A 62 24.39 12.93 -8.26
C GLY A 62 23.13 13.11 -7.43
N ALA A 63 23.16 14.10 -6.53
CA ALA A 63 22.04 14.47 -5.66
C ALA A 63 20.73 14.53 -6.45
N GLU A 64 19.89 13.51 -6.30
CA GLU A 64 18.50 13.62 -6.70
C GLU A 64 17.91 14.79 -5.90
N LYS A 65 17.38 15.80 -6.60
CA LYS A 65 16.70 16.94 -5.97
C LYS A 65 15.70 16.39 -4.96
N VAL A 66 15.98 16.58 -3.67
CA VAL A 66 15.07 16.19 -2.60
C VAL A 66 13.79 16.95 -2.85
N GLN A 67 12.75 16.21 -3.21
CA GLN A 67 11.47 16.79 -3.55
C GLN A 67 10.90 17.49 -2.31
N ALA A 68 10.58 18.78 -2.44
CA ALA A 68 10.07 19.58 -1.33
C ALA A 68 8.80 18.94 -0.75
N TRP A 69 8.73 18.87 0.58
CA TRP A 69 7.57 18.36 1.31
C TRP A 69 6.31 19.13 0.94
N LYS A 70 5.21 18.41 0.73
CA LYS A 70 3.93 19.03 0.39
C LYS A 70 2.90 18.77 1.48
N LYS A 71 2.25 19.83 1.92
CA LYS A 71 1.06 19.81 2.78
C LYS A 71 -0.08 20.37 1.95
N LEU A 72 -1.06 19.54 1.62
CA LEU A 72 -2.18 19.93 0.76
C LEU A 72 -3.50 19.80 1.49
N SER A 73 -4.45 20.65 1.12
CA SER A 73 -5.82 20.51 1.60
C SER A 73 -6.44 19.24 1.02
N SER A 74 -7.08 18.45 1.87
CA SER A 74 -7.85 17.26 1.44
C SER A 74 -8.91 17.58 0.38
N LYS A 75 -9.47 18.80 0.41
CA LYS A 75 -10.44 19.28 -0.59
C LYS A 75 -9.83 19.38 -1.99
N GLU A 76 -8.57 19.86 -2.10
CA GLU A 76 -7.85 19.96 -3.37
C GLU A 76 -7.59 18.58 -3.99
N LEU A 77 -7.43 17.56 -3.14
CA LEU A 77 -7.21 16.18 -3.55
C LEU A 77 -8.51 15.37 -3.69
N GLY A 78 -9.68 15.99 -3.48
CA GLY A 78 -10.97 15.30 -3.53
C GLY A 78 -11.18 14.27 -2.41
N VAL A 79 -10.39 14.33 -1.34
CA VAL A 79 -10.49 13.45 -0.18
C VAL A 79 -11.52 14.02 0.77
N SER A 80 -12.58 13.24 1.04
CA SER A 80 -13.62 13.60 1.98
C SER A 80 -13.59 12.71 3.22
N THR A 81 -13.85 13.29 4.39
CA THR A 81 -14.04 12.53 5.63
C THR A 81 -15.31 11.69 5.62
N SER A 82 -16.27 11.99 4.73
CA SER A 82 -17.48 11.17 4.56
C SER A 82 -17.12 9.74 4.09
N SER A 83 -16.08 9.60 3.27
CA SER A 83 -15.60 8.33 2.71
C SER A 83 -14.92 7.41 3.73
N ILE A 84 -14.63 7.90 4.93
CA ILE A 84 -14.05 7.09 6.02
C ILE A 84 -15.15 6.24 6.65
N SER A 85 -14.87 4.95 6.89
CA SER A 85 -15.83 4.03 7.51
C SER A 85 -16.30 4.52 8.89
N GLY A 86 -17.55 4.18 9.26
CA GLY A 86 -18.09 4.48 10.59
C GLY A 86 -17.21 3.94 11.74
N PRO A 87 -16.84 2.65 11.73
CA PRO A 87 -15.91 2.06 12.69
C PRO A 87 -14.59 2.83 12.84
N THR A 88 -13.95 3.17 11.72
CA THR A 88 -12.68 3.93 11.72
C THR A 88 -12.87 5.32 12.32
N LYS A 89 -13.99 6.01 12.03
CA LYS A 89 -14.30 7.32 12.63
C LYS A 89 -14.44 7.23 14.15
N VAL A 90 -14.99 6.15 14.70
CA VAL A 90 -15.10 5.94 16.16
C VAL A 90 -13.71 5.87 16.79
N VAL A 91 -12.82 5.03 16.24
CA VAL A 91 -11.44 4.88 16.74
C VAL A 91 -10.66 6.20 16.65
N LEU A 92 -10.76 6.90 15.51
CA LEU A 92 -10.13 8.22 15.32
C LEU A 92 -10.61 9.24 16.35
N LYS A 93 -11.92 9.32 16.59
CA LYS A 93 -12.50 10.27 17.56
C LYS A 93 -12.10 9.96 19.00
N GLU A 94 -12.11 8.69 19.39
CA GLU A 94 -11.76 8.28 20.75
C GLU A 94 -10.29 8.60 21.07
N LEU A 95 -9.37 8.24 20.18
CA LEU A 95 -7.95 8.57 20.33
C LEU A 95 -7.71 10.08 20.32
N LYS A 96 -8.40 10.82 19.43
CA LYS A 96 -8.29 12.29 19.38
C LYS A 96 -8.82 12.96 20.66
N LYS A 97 -9.93 12.47 21.22
CA LYS A 97 -10.52 12.97 22.48
C LYS A 97 -9.55 12.84 23.65
N ARG A 98 -8.69 11.82 23.64
CA ARG A 98 -7.64 11.58 24.64
C ARG A 98 -6.38 12.43 24.43
N GLY A 99 -6.36 13.30 23.42
CA GLY A 99 -5.25 14.20 23.12
C GLY A 99 -4.17 13.61 22.21
N TYR A 100 -4.36 12.41 21.68
CA TYR A 100 -3.40 11.81 20.76
C TYR A 100 -3.52 12.38 19.34
N GLU A 101 -2.38 12.43 18.64
CA GLU A 101 -2.38 12.65 17.20
C GLU A 101 -2.81 11.37 16.48
N VAL A 102 -3.58 11.52 15.41
CA VAL A 102 -4.10 10.39 14.63
C VAL A 102 -4.10 10.73 13.14
N TYR A 103 -3.69 9.77 12.34
CA TYR A 103 -3.58 9.91 10.90
C TYR A 103 -4.08 8.64 10.23
N LEU A 104 -4.78 8.79 9.10
CA LEU A 104 -4.94 7.69 8.16
C LEU A 104 -3.67 7.60 7.31
N VAL A 105 -3.20 6.38 7.03
CA VAL A 105 -1.92 6.18 6.34
C VAL A 105 -1.98 5.07 5.30
N GLY A 106 -1.03 5.06 4.37
CA GLY A 106 -0.84 3.91 3.50
C GLY A 106 -1.86 3.80 2.36
N GLY A 107 -2.29 2.56 2.12
CA GLY A 107 -3.11 2.22 0.96
C GLY A 107 -4.48 2.90 0.96
N CYS A 108 -5.04 3.17 2.14
CA CYS A 108 -6.33 3.82 2.26
C CYS A 108 -6.31 5.27 1.77
N VAL A 109 -5.28 6.04 2.12
CA VAL A 109 -5.13 7.44 1.69
C VAL A 109 -4.96 7.53 0.18
N ARG A 110 -4.13 6.64 -0.39
CA ARG A 110 -3.96 6.53 -1.84
C ARG A 110 -5.28 6.24 -2.53
N ASP A 111 -6.02 5.25 -2.04
CA ASP A 111 -7.27 4.82 -2.68
C ASP A 111 -8.33 5.93 -2.61
N LEU A 112 -8.40 6.68 -1.49
CA LEU A 112 -9.24 7.87 -1.37
C LEU A 112 -8.90 8.94 -2.42
N ILE A 113 -7.63 9.26 -2.62
CA ILE A 113 -7.19 10.24 -3.63
C ILE A 113 -7.52 9.77 -5.05
N LEU A 114 -7.39 8.47 -5.30
CA LEU A 114 -7.78 7.85 -6.58
C LEU A 114 -9.29 7.67 -6.73
N LYS A 115 -10.10 8.14 -5.77
CA LYS A 115 -11.56 7.98 -5.73
C LYS A 115 -12.01 6.52 -5.79
N ARG A 116 -11.19 5.61 -5.25
CA ARG A 116 -11.50 4.20 -5.07
C ARG A 116 -11.95 3.95 -3.63
N VAL A 117 -12.71 2.90 -3.42
CA VAL A 117 -13.10 2.46 -2.07
C VAL A 117 -11.90 1.77 -1.42
N PRO A 118 -11.38 2.26 -0.28
CA PRO A 118 -10.34 1.56 0.48
C PRO A 118 -10.83 0.20 0.96
N LYS A 119 -9.96 -0.81 0.95
CA LYS A 119 -10.28 -2.14 1.49
C LYS A 119 -10.32 -2.14 3.01
N ASP A 120 -9.34 -1.44 3.58
CA ASP A 120 -9.00 -1.32 4.98
C ASP A 120 -8.64 0.15 5.26
N PHE A 121 -8.67 0.52 6.54
CA PHE A 121 -8.23 1.82 7.01
C PHE A 121 -7.22 1.64 8.14
N ASP A 122 -5.97 2.02 7.85
CA ASP A 122 -4.89 1.98 8.82
C ASP A 122 -4.79 3.31 9.54
N ILE A 123 -4.84 3.27 10.87
CA ILE A 123 -4.65 4.44 11.73
C ILE A 123 -3.21 4.43 12.26
N LEU A 124 -2.53 5.56 12.18
CA LEU A 124 -1.27 5.82 12.86
C LEU A 124 -1.50 6.85 13.96
N THR A 125 -0.98 6.60 15.16
CA THR A 125 -1.17 7.48 16.31
C THR A 125 0.11 7.76 17.10
N SER A 126 0.12 8.87 17.83
CA SER A 126 1.14 9.18 18.85
C SER A 126 0.97 8.38 20.14
N ALA A 127 -0.18 7.73 20.36
CA ALA A 127 -0.35 6.83 21.49
C ALA A 127 0.57 5.60 21.38
N GLU A 128 1.07 5.12 22.51
CA GLU A 128 1.68 3.81 22.63
C GLU A 128 0.62 2.70 22.43
N LEU A 129 1.01 1.55 21.88
CA LEU A 129 0.06 0.47 21.62
C LEU A 129 -0.67 -0.01 22.90
N ARG A 130 0.00 0.05 24.06
CA ARG A 130 -0.61 -0.26 25.35
C ARG A 130 -1.65 0.76 25.78
N GLU A 131 -1.49 2.03 25.39
CA GLU A 131 -2.49 3.08 25.64
C GLU A 131 -3.70 2.92 24.72
N VAL A 132 -3.46 2.55 23.45
CA VAL A 132 -4.54 2.17 22.52
C VAL A 132 -5.32 0.99 23.10
N LEU A 133 -4.64 -0.06 23.56
CA LEU A 133 -5.26 -1.23 24.17
C LEU A 133 -6.16 -0.87 25.37
N ARG A 134 -5.73 0.07 26.23
CA ARG A 134 -6.52 0.55 27.38
C ARG A 134 -7.68 1.47 26.98
N SER A 135 -7.65 2.02 25.77
CA SER A 135 -8.68 2.95 25.28
C SER A 135 -9.91 2.24 24.73
N PHE A 136 -9.81 0.95 24.41
CA PHE A 136 -10.89 0.19 23.79
C PHE A 136 -11.16 -1.11 24.56
N ARG A 137 -12.44 -1.46 24.71
CA ARG A 137 -12.87 -2.67 25.42
C ARG A 137 -12.43 -3.96 24.71
N HIS A 138 -12.46 -3.93 23.39
CA HIS A 138 -12.10 -5.07 22.53
C HIS A 138 -10.97 -4.64 21.61
N ALA A 139 -9.74 -4.87 22.06
CA ALA A 139 -8.55 -4.65 21.27
C ALA A 139 -7.48 -5.68 21.63
N GLU A 140 -6.60 -5.98 20.69
CA GLU A 140 -5.48 -6.89 20.91
C GLU A 140 -4.23 -6.40 20.17
N ILE A 141 -3.06 -6.66 20.75
CA ILE A 141 -1.78 -6.36 20.09
C ILE A 141 -1.30 -7.63 19.39
N VAL A 142 -1.17 -7.56 18.06
CA VAL A 142 -0.69 -8.67 17.23
C VAL A 142 0.64 -8.32 16.57
N GLY A 143 1.38 -9.35 16.18
CA GLY A 143 2.66 -9.21 15.48
C GLY A 143 3.85 -9.06 16.42
N LYS A 144 4.83 -9.97 16.31
CA LYS A 144 6.07 -9.90 17.10
C LYS A 144 7.03 -8.83 16.58
N ARG A 145 7.28 -8.85 15.26
CA ARG A 145 8.26 -7.96 14.61
C ARG A 145 7.69 -6.59 14.29
N PHE A 146 6.40 -6.53 13.96
CA PHE A 146 5.66 -5.32 13.63
C PHE A 146 4.40 -5.28 14.47
N PRO A 147 4.51 -4.92 15.76
CA PRO A 147 3.35 -4.91 16.62
C PRO A 147 2.37 -3.83 16.16
N ILE A 148 1.12 -4.22 15.99
CA ILE A 148 -0.02 -3.36 15.71
C ILE A 148 -1.14 -3.71 16.68
N CYS A 149 -2.01 -2.75 16.96
CA CYS A 149 -3.21 -2.97 17.77
C CYS A 149 -4.42 -3.14 16.85
N LEU A 150 -5.07 -4.28 16.90
CA LEU A 150 -6.35 -4.53 16.24
C LEU A 150 -7.45 -4.06 17.17
N VAL A 151 -8.25 -3.09 16.75
CA VAL A 151 -9.38 -2.57 17.51
C VAL A 151 -10.68 -3.06 16.88
N HIS A 152 -11.50 -3.75 17.67
CA HIS A 152 -12.77 -4.32 17.22
C HIS A 152 -13.93 -3.35 17.52
N ILE A 153 -14.66 -2.98 16.48
CA ILE A 153 -15.85 -2.13 16.56
C ILE A 153 -16.99 -2.86 15.83
N GLY A 154 -17.83 -3.56 16.60
CA GLY A 154 -18.80 -4.50 16.03
C GLY A 154 -18.07 -5.64 15.30
N ASP A 155 -18.51 -5.95 14.09
CA ASP A 155 -17.91 -6.98 13.23
C ASP A 155 -16.71 -6.46 12.40
N HIS A 156 -16.27 -5.23 12.65
CA HIS A 156 -15.19 -4.59 11.92
C HIS A 156 -13.92 -4.52 12.77
N VAL A 157 -12.78 -4.78 12.12
CA VAL A 157 -11.45 -4.63 12.70
C VAL A 157 -10.79 -3.39 12.10
N VAL A 158 -10.25 -2.53 12.95
CA VAL A 158 -9.48 -1.34 12.56
C VAL A 158 -8.05 -1.51 13.05
N GLU A 159 -7.10 -1.41 12.13
CA GLU A 159 -5.68 -1.51 12.47
C GLU A 159 -5.15 -0.17 12.99
N VAL A 160 -4.50 -0.21 14.16
CA VAL A 160 -3.89 0.96 14.80
C VAL A 160 -2.40 0.70 15.05
N SER A 161 -1.57 1.54 14.46
CA SER A 161 -0.11 1.54 14.63
C SER A 161 0.34 2.76 15.42
N SER A 162 1.50 2.66 16.08
CA SER A 162 2.12 3.77 16.82
C SER A 162 3.39 4.28 16.13
N PHE A 163 3.66 5.59 16.21
CA PHE A 163 4.94 6.15 15.75
C PHE A 163 6.14 5.51 16.45
N ASN A 164 5.99 5.12 17.71
CA ASN A 164 7.07 4.60 18.55
C ASN A 164 7.49 3.19 18.12
N THR A 165 6.57 2.41 17.54
CA THR A 165 6.88 1.13 16.88
C THR A 165 7.88 1.32 15.73
N GLY A 166 7.74 2.42 14.97
CA GLY A 166 8.67 2.77 13.89
C GLY A 166 10.03 3.23 14.40
N GLN A 167 10.07 3.98 15.50
CA GLN A 167 11.34 4.45 16.10
C GLN A 167 12.19 3.29 16.66
N ARG A 168 11.56 2.30 17.30
CA ARG A 168 12.28 1.11 17.78
C ARG A 168 12.93 0.32 16.63
N ARG A 169 12.38 0.40 15.42
CA ARG A 169 12.98 -0.20 14.22
C ARG A 169 14.18 0.59 13.71
N SER A 170 14.18 1.93 13.79
CA SER A 170 15.30 2.76 13.31
C SER A 170 16.59 2.62 14.11
N ASN A 171 16.55 2.01 15.30
CA ASN A 171 17.78 1.66 16.03
C ASN A 171 18.59 0.55 15.35
N LYS A 172 18.03 -0.16 14.37
CA LYS A 172 18.84 -0.91 13.41
C LYS A 172 19.29 0.06 12.33
N LYS A 173 20.59 0.36 12.27
CA LYS A 173 21.20 1.21 11.23
C LYS A 173 20.75 0.69 9.86
N SER A 174 19.85 1.39 9.18
CA SER A 174 19.61 1.14 7.77
C SER A 174 20.86 1.57 7.01
N PRO A 175 21.26 0.85 5.95
CA PRO A 175 22.40 1.26 5.11
C PRO A 175 22.18 2.62 4.45
N PHE A 176 20.91 2.99 4.30
CA PHE A 176 20.48 4.24 3.70
C PHE A 176 20.01 5.19 4.81
N GLN A 177 20.77 6.26 5.05
CA GLN A 177 20.38 7.35 5.94
C GLN A 177 19.83 8.50 5.10
N PHE A 178 18.65 8.97 5.49
CA PHE A 178 18.14 10.22 4.95
C PHE A 178 18.66 11.38 5.79
N GLU A 179 19.13 12.44 5.14
CA GLU A 179 19.35 13.72 5.81
C GLU A 179 17.99 14.29 6.22
N VAL A 180 17.89 14.73 7.48
CA VAL A 180 16.67 15.38 7.98
C VAL A 180 16.49 16.68 7.20
N PRO A 181 15.34 16.88 6.53
CA PRO A 181 15.13 18.08 5.74
C PRO A 181 15.19 19.35 6.59
N THR A 182 15.82 20.39 6.06
CA THR A 182 16.00 21.67 6.74
C THR A 182 14.65 22.37 6.97
N GLY A 183 14.48 22.98 8.15
CA GLY A 183 13.24 23.69 8.52
C GLY A 183 12.09 22.80 9.01
N CYS A 184 12.35 21.56 9.42
CA CYS A 184 11.33 20.66 9.95
C CYS A 184 11.00 20.95 11.43
N ASP A 185 9.71 21.00 11.76
CA ASP A 185 9.29 20.88 13.16
C ASP A 185 9.44 19.43 13.66
N GLU A 186 9.40 19.23 14.97
CA GLU A 186 9.56 17.89 15.56
C GLU A 186 8.49 16.91 15.07
N LYS A 187 7.28 17.39 14.84
CA LYS A 187 6.13 16.57 14.40
C LYS A 187 6.31 16.10 12.96
N ASP A 188 6.77 16.98 12.09
CA ASP A 188 7.10 16.71 10.70
C ASP A 188 8.23 15.71 10.63
N ASN A 189 9.26 15.82 11.48
CA ASN A 189 10.33 14.82 11.56
C ASN A 189 9.78 13.42 11.92
N ILE A 190 8.88 13.33 12.90
CA ILE A 190 8.24 12.06 13.29
C ILE A 190 7.40 11.47 12.16
N ARG A 191 6.55 12.29 11.51
CA ARG A 191 5.72 11.87 10.37
C ARG A 191 6.58 11.43 9.18
N TRP A 192 7.58 12.23 8.84
CA TRP A 192 8.52 11.97 7.76
C TRP A 192 9.26 10.65 8.01
N ARG A 193 9.83 10.44 9.21
CA ARG A 193 10.54 9.20 9.56
C ARG A 193 9.63 7.97 9.42
N ASN A 194 8.35 8.07 9.79
CA ASN A 194 7.40 6.99 9.57
C ASN A 194 7.18 6.71 8.07
N CYS A 195 7.03 7.75 7.26
CA CYS A 195 6.86 7.62 5.82
C CYS A 195 8.08 6.96 5.17
N MET A 196 9.29 7.35 5.57
CA MET A 196 10.54 6.81 5.01
C MET A 196 10.76 5.31 5.25
N GLN A 197 10.07 4.71 6.23
CA GLN A 197 10.16 3.26 6.53
C GLN A 197 9.23 2.39 5.68
N ARG A 198 8.38 3.01 4.84
CA ARG A 198 7.38 2.30 4.04
C ARG A 198 7.99 1.76 2.75
N ASP A 199 7.24 0.89 2.07
CA ASP A 199 7.70 0.18 0.89
C ASP A 199 7.73 1.06 -0.37
N PHE A 200 6.63 1.72 -0.68
CA PHE A 200 6.43 2.51 -1.90
C PHE A 200 6.01 3.94 -1.60
N THR A 201 6.44 4.87 -2.46
CA THR A 201 6.13 6.30 -2.35
C THR A 201 4.64 6.55 -2.25
N ILE A 202 3.84 5.92 -3.12
CA ILE A 202 2.38 6.02 -3.13
C ILE A 202 1.69 5.49 -1.85
N ASN A 203 2.38 4.70 -1.02
CA ASN A 203 1.90 4.27 0.30
C ASN A 203 2.48 5.15 1.43
N GLY A 204 3.34 6.11 1.12
CA GLY A 204 3.95 7.08 2.03
C GLY A 204 3.08 8.30 2.34
N LEU A 205 1.81 8.29 1.91
CA LEU A 205 0.86 9.37 2.18
C LEU A 205 0.26 9.25 3.58
N MET A 206 0.08 10.41 4.22
CA MET A 206 -0.61 10.52 5.50
C MET A 206 -1.74 11.54 5.41
N PHE A 207 -2.89 11.26 6.02
CA PHE A 207 -4.04 12.15 6.03
C PHE A 207 -4.49 12.41 7.47
N ASP A 208 -4.55 13.68 7.86
CA ASP A 208 -5.19 14.11 9.10
C ASP A 208 -6.66 14.47 8.81
N PRO A 209 -7.62 13.65 9.27
CA PRO A 209 -9.04 13.89 9.00
C PRO A 209 -9.63 15.07 9.81
N PHE A 210 -8.95 15.51 10.87
CA PHE A 210 -9.39 16.63 11.72
C PHE A 210 -8.85 17.96 11.19
N ALA A 211 -7.55 18.02 10.86
CA ALA A 211 -6.95 19.18 10.22
C ALA A 211 -7.31 19.30 8.73
N ARG A 212 -7.83 18.21 8.13
CA ARG A 212 -8.16 18.11 6.70
C ARG A 212 -6.93 18.31 5.79
N ILE A 213 -5.76 17.87 6.24
CA ILE A 213 -4.48 18.02 5.53
C ILE A 213 -3.95 16.64 5.12
N VAL A 214 -3.49 16.54 3.88
CA VAL A 214 -2.70 15.41 3.39
C VAL A 214 -1.23 15.81 3.33
N TYR A 215 -0.38 14.98 3.92
CA TYR A 215 1.06 15.13 3.94
C TYR A 215 1.69 14.18 2.91
N ASP A 216 2.51 14.74 2.03
CA ASP A 216 3.36 14.01 1.09
C ASP A 216 4.83 14.37 1.33
N TYR A 217 5.54 13.42 1.95
CA TYR A 217 6.96 13.51 2.24
C TYR A 217 7.83 12.77 1.22
N THR A 218 7.23 12.01 0.29
CA THR A 218 7.93 11.02 -0.56
C THR A 218 7.84 11.32 -2.06
N GLY A 219 7.04 12.32 -2.46
CA GLY A 219 6.70 12.56 -3.85
C GLY A 219 5.60 11.62 -4.38
N ALA A 220 4.79 11.06 -3.47
CA ALA A 220 3.72 10.13 -3.76
C ALA A 220 2.69 10.67 -4.74
N LEU A 221 2.34 11.96 -4.64
CA LEU A 221 1.33 12.58 -5.48
C LEU A 221 1.77 12.65 -6.95
N GLU A 222 3.06 12.81 -7.21
CA GLU A 222 3.59 12.82 -8.57
C GLU A 222 3.67 11.42 -9.15
N ASP A 223 4.04 10.43 -8.34
CA ASP A 223 4.02 9.03 -8.74
C ASP A 223 2.59 8.54 -8.99
N LEU A 224 1.60 9.01 -8.21
CA LEU A 224 0.18 8.78 -8.48
C LEU A 224 -0.25 9.39 -9.82
N LYS A 225 0.15 10.64 -10.08
CA LYS A 225 -0.17 11.33 -11.34
C LYS A 225 0.46 10.66 -12.56
N LYS A 226 1.65 10.07 -12.39
CA LYS A 226 2.38 9.32 -13.42
C LYS A 226 2.02 7.83 -13.47
N ALA A 227 1.05 7.38 -12.67
CA ALA A 227 0.65 5.97 -12.54
C ALA A 227 1.85 5.02 -12.35
N LYS A 228 2.74 5.38 -11.40
CA LYS A 228 4.03 4.72 -11.17
C LYS A 228 4.13 4.16 -9.76
N VAL A 229 4.65 2.94 -9.64
CA VAL A 229 5.05 2.34 -8.37
C VAL A 229 6.56 2.44 -8.23
N ARG A 230 7.02 3.19 -7.24
CA ARG A 230 8.44 3.45 -6.93
C ARG A 230 8.69 3.14 -5.45
N THR A 231 9.81 2.50 -5.13
CA THR A 231 10.23 2.30 -3.75
C THR A 231 10.68 3.61 -3.11
N ILE A 232 10.53 3.76 -1.79
CA ILE A 232 10.93 5.01 -1.11
C ILE A 232 12.47 5.12 -1.02
N ILE A 233 13.12 4.02 -0.67
CA ILE A 233 14.58 3.87 -0.73
C ILE A 233 14.96 3.13 -2.02
N PRO A 234 16.25 3.13 -2.44
CA PRO A 234 16.71 2.36 -3.59
C PRO A 234 16.22 0.92 -3.56
N ALA A 235 15.72 0.43 -4.70
CA ALA A 235 14.95 -0.81 -4.75
C ALA A 235 15.79 -2.04 -4.35
N SER A 236 17.08 -2.02 -4.69
CA SER A 236 18.06 -3.03 -4.29
C SER A 236 18.15 -3.20 -2.77
N ILE A 237 18.23 -2.09 -2.02
CA ILE A 237 18.27 -2.09 -0.55
C ILE A 237 16.90 -2.50 -0.01
N SER A 238 15.83 -1.93 -0.54
CA SER A 238 14.46 -2.20 -0.09
C SER A 238 14.09 -3.68 -0.15
N PHE A 239 14.42 -4.36 -1.26
CA PHE A 239 14.12 -5.78 -1.46
C PHE A 239 15.07 -6.70 -0.69
N HIS A 240 16.31 -6.26 -0.42
CA HIS A 240 17.22 -6.98 0.44
C HIS A 240 16.74 -6.99 1.90
N GLU A 241 16.24 -5.86 2.40
CA GLU A 241 15.67 -5.74 3.75
C GLU A 241 14.41 -6.60 3.93
N ASP A 242 13.54 -6.62 2.91
CA ASP A 242 12.32 -7.41 2.91
C ASP A 242 11.93 -7.84 1.50
N CYS A 243 12.23 -9.10 1.16
CA CYS A 243 11.93 -9.69 -0.14
C CYS A 243 10.43 -9.77 -0.46
N ALA A 244 9.53 -9.67 0.55
CA ALA A 244 8.09 -9.61 0.31
C ALA A 244 7.69 -8.36 -0.47
N ARG A 245 8.51 -7.29 -0.40
CA ARG A 245 8.29 -6.06 -1.17
C ARG A 245 8.35 -6.29 -2.68
N ILE A 246 9.01 -7.35 -3.16
CA ILE A 246 9.00 -7.74 -4.58
C ILE A 246 7.58 -8.13 -5.01
N LEU A 247 6.97 -9.07 -4.27
CA LEU A 247 5.59 -9.50 -4.52
C LEU A 247 4.62 -8.34 -4.31
N ARG A 248 4.80 -7.53 -3.26
CA ARG A 248 3.96 -6.34 -3.04
C ARG A 248 4.05 -5.34 -4.20
N ALA A 249 5.22 -5.15 -4.81
CA ALA A 249 5.39 -4.24 -5.95
C ALA A 249 4.53 -4.70 -7.13
N VAL A 250 4.61 -5.99 -7.47
CA VAL A 250 3.80 -6.62 -8.52
C VAL A 250 2.31 -6.51 -8.22
N ARG A 251 1.91 -6.83 -6.97
CA ARG A 251 0.53 -6.76 -6.51
C ARG A 251 -0.05 -5.36 -6.61
N VAL A 252 0.69 -4.36 -6.13
CA VAL A 252 0.24 -2.96 -6.14
C VAL A 252 0.16 -2.44 -7.57
N ALA A 253 1.14 -2.76 -8.42
CA ALA A 253 1.12 -2.42 -9.84
C ALA A 253 -0.10 -3.02 -10.54
N ALA A 254 -0.34 -4.32 -10.38
CA ALA A 254 -1.47 -5.03 -10.97
C ALA A 254 -2.82 -4.46 -10.50
N ARG A 255 -3.01 -4.28 -9.18
CA ARG A 255 -4.28 -3.79 -8.63
C ARG A 255 -4.60 -2.36 -9.07
N LEU A 256 -3.59 -1.51 -9.22
CA LEU A 256 -3.79 -0.12 -9.59
C LEU A 256 -3.80 0.10 -11.11
N GLY A 257 -3.26 -0.82 -11.89
CA GLY A 257 -2.97 -0.62 -13.32
C GLY A 257 -1.75 0.27 -13.53
N PHE A 258 -0.83 0.31 -12.58
CA PHE A 258 0.35 1.18 -12.59
C PHE A 258 1.55 0.45 -13.17
N ARG A 259 2.52 1.22 -13.69
CA ARG A 259 3.81 0.69 -14.14
C ARG A 259 4.83 0.75 -13.00
N LEU A 260 5.71 -0.23 -12.91
CA LEU A 260 6.88 -0.13 -12.03
C LEU A 260 7.84 0.94 -12.57
N GLU A 261 8.43 1.72 -11.67
CA GLU A 261 9.56 2.59 -11.97
C GLU A 261 10.75 1.76 -12.51
N ARG A 262 11.63 2.37 -13.31
CA ARG A 262 12.65 1.65 -14.09
C ARG A 262 13.62 0.88 -13.19
N GLU A 263 14.17 1.53 -12.16
CA GLU A 263 15.06 0.88 -11.18
C GLU A 263 14.30 -0.21 -10.42
N THR A 264 13.09 0.11 -9.94
CA THR A 264 12.21 -0.82 -9.23
C THR A 264 11.95 -2.09 -10.06
N ALA A 265 11.61 -1.94 -11.34
CA ALA A 265 11.35 -3.04 -12.27
C ALA A 265 12.61 -3.90 -12.51
N GLN A 266 13.76 -3.26 -12.65
CA GLN A 266 15.04 -3.97 -12.83
C GLN A 266 15.41 -4.76 -11.58
N CYS A 267 15.27 -4.17 -10.39
CA CYS A 267 15.53 -4.84 -9.13
C CYS A 267 14.55 -6.00 -8.85
N VAL A 268 13.29 -5.89 -9.28
CA VAL A 268 12.32 -7.01 -9.21
C VAL A 268 12.83 -8.22 -10.00
N ARG A 269 13.35 -8.03 -11.21
CA ARG A 269 13.93 -9.12 -12.02
C ARG A 269 15.19 -9.68 -11.37
N ASN A 270 16.14 -8.81 -11.05
CA ASN A 270 17.46 -9.21 -10.55
C ASN A 270 17.38 -9.89 -9.18
N SER A 271 16.40 -9.52 -8.35
CA SER A 271 16.22 -10.07 -7.00
C SER A 271 15.12 -11.13 -6.93
N SER A 272 14.59 -11.58 -8.06
CA SER A 272 13.44 -12.49 -8.15
C SER A 272 13.61 -13.76 -7.29
N TYR A 273 14.78 -14.41 -7.35
CA TYR A 273 15.09 -15.60 -6.54
C TYR A 273 15.06 -15.36 -5.02
N SER A 274 15.19 -14.11 -4.56
CA SER A 274 15.14 -13.81 -3.12
C SER A 274 13.79 -14.09 -2.49
N ILE A 275 12.71 -14.18 -3.28
CA ILE A 275 11.37 -14.53 -2.79
C ILE A 275 11.33 -15.92 -2.16
N LEU A 276 12.25 -16.83 -2.55
CA LEU A 276 12.35 -18.17 -1.96
C LEU A 276 12.78 -18.14 -0.48
N ARG A 277 13.32 -17.02 -0.01
CA ARG A 277 13.63 -16.82 1.42
C ARG A 277 12.42 -16.43 2.26
N LEU A 278 11.27 -16.16 1.64
CA LEU A 278 10.05 -15.83 2.36
C LEU A 278 9.52 -17.05 3.10
N ASP A 279 9.02 -16.83 4.32
CA ASP A 279 8.24 -17.85 4.99
C ASP A 279 6.93 -18.11 4.23
N LYS A 280 6.45 -19.36 4.32
CA LYS A 280 5.24 -19.81 3.62
C LYS A 280 4.02 -18.94 3.91
N GLY A 281 3.89 -18.44 5.15
CA GLY A 281 2.74 -17.61 5.56
C GLY A 281 2.71 -16.28 4.82
N ARG A 282 3.82 -15.53 4.82
CA ARG A 282 3.94 -14.26 4.09
C ARG A 282 3.84 -14.44 2.59
N PHE A 283 4.41 -15.52 2.07
CA PHE A 283 4.30 -15.86 0.66
C PHE A 283 2.83 -16.07 0.24
N LEU A 284 2.11 -16.95 0.95
CA LEU A 284 0.69 -17.23 0.69
C LEU A 284 -0.17 -15.99 0.86
N LEU A 285 0.12 -15.13 1.84
CA LEU A 285 -0.59 -13.88 2.04
C LEU A 285 -0.52 -12.99 0.79
N GLU A 286 0.68 -12.79 0.22
CA GLU A 286 0.84 -11.97 -0.98
C GLU A 286 0.15 -12.60 -2.21
N MET A 287 0.25 -13.92 -2.37
CA MET A 287 -0.44 -14.64 -3.44
C MET A 287 -1.96 -14.53 -3.32
N ASN A 288 -2.51 -14.71 -2.12
CA ASN A 288 -3.94 -14.55 -1.88
C ASN A 288 -4.41 -13.14 -2.22
N TYR A 289 -3.66 -12.10 -1.85
CA TYR A 289 -4.03 -10.73 -2.20
C TYR A 289 -3.96 -10.44 -3.71
N MET A 290 -3.02 -11.06 -4.43
CA MET A 290 -2.90 -10.92 -5.89
C MET A 290 -4.07 -11.57 -6.63
N LEU A 291 -4.45 -12.78 -6.20
CA LEU A 291 -5.51 -13.59 -6.80
C LEU A 291 -6.90 -13.14 -6.38
N ALA A 292 -7.02 -12.47 -5.23
CA ALA A 292 -8.26 -11.85 -4.80
C ALA A 292 -8.45 -10.44 -5.39
N TYR A 293 -9.62 -9.85 -5.15
CA TYR A 293 -9.91 -8.43 -5.42
C TYR A 293 -9.86 -8.00 -6.90
N GLY A 294 -10.10 -8.92 -7.83
CA GLY A 294 -10.28 -8.61 -9.25
C GLY A 294 -9.00 -8.23 -10.00
N SER A 295 -7.82 -8.49 -9.42
CA SER A 295 -6.53 -8.22 -10.07
C SER A 295 -5.73 -9.48 -10.42
N ALA A 296 -6.37 -10.66 -10.40
CA ALA A 296 -5.71 -11.94 -10.59
C ALA A 296 -4.97 -12.04 -11.92
N GLU A 297 -5.68 -11.80 -13.03
CA GLU A 297 -5.11 -11.86 -14.38
C GLU A 297 -3.92 -10.90 -14.54
N ALA A 298 -4.11 -9.62 -14.16
CA ALA A 298 -3.06 -8.61 -14.23
C ALA A 298 -1.84 -8.99 -13.36
N SER A 299 -2.07 -9.58 -12.19
CA SER A 299 -1.00 -10.04 -11.30
C SER A 299 -0.22 -11.19 -11.92
N LEU A 300 -0.90 -12.20 -12.48
CA LEU A 300 -0.25 -13.33 -13.16
C LEU A 300 0.56 -12.89 -14.39
N ARG A 301 0.01 -11.98 -15.21
CA ARG A 301 0.73 -11.39 -16.35
C ARG A 301 2.01 -10.68 -15.91
N LEU A 302 1.97 -9.91 -14.81
CA LEU A 302 3.16 -9.25 -14.29
C LEU A 302 4.16 -10.24 -13.68
N LEU A 303 3.69 -11.25 -12.93
CA LEU A 303 4.55 -12.31 -12.41
C LEU A 303 5.31 -13.01 -13.55
N TRP A 304 4.61 -13.36 -14.63
CA TRP A 304 5.21 -13.95 -15.81
C TRP A 304 6.23 -13.01 -16.49
N ARG A 305 5.83 -11.75 -16.74
CA ARG A 305 6.71 -10.72 -17.34
C ARG A 305 8.02 -10.47 -16.57
N PHE A 306 8.00 -10.68 -15.25
CA PHE A 306 9.16 -10.51 -14.39
C PHE A 306 9.90 -11.82 -14.08
N GLY A 307 9.49 -12.94 -14.66
CA GLY A 307 10.10 -14.26 -14.42
C GLY A 307 9.85 -14.81 -13.01
N LEU A 308 8.91 -14.23 -12.26
CA LEU A 308 8.58 -14.68 -10.91
C LEU A 308 7.67 -15.90 -10.93
N LEU A 309 6.87 -16.06 -11.98
CA LEU A 309 5.90 -17.16 -12.07
C LEU A 309 6.59 -18.53 -12.10
N GLU A 310 7.70 -18.66 -12.84
CA GLU A 310 8.50 -19.89 -12.94
C GLU A 310 9.15 -20.28 -11.61
N ILE A 311 9.51 -19.29 -10.79
CA ILE A 311 10.09 -19.51 -9.45
C ILE A 311 9.01 -19.94 -8.45
N ILE A 312 7.80 -19.38 -8.58
CA ILE A 312 6.67 -19.63 -7.69
C ILE A 312 5.98 -20.97 -7.99
N LEU A 313 5.86 -21.30 -9.28
CA LEU A 313 5.31 -22.55 -9.78
C LEU A 313 6.45 -23.34 -10.47
N PRO A 314 7.44 -23.85 -9.72
CA PRO A 314 8.46 -24.70 -10.31
C PRO A 314 7.73 -25.91 -10.89
N HIS A 315 7.97 -26.18 -12.17
CA HIS A 315 7.38 -27.25 -12.98
C HIS A 315 6.86 -28.40 -12.11
N GLN A 316 5.54 -28.50 -11.99
CA GLN A 316 4.94 -29.76 -11.58
C GLN A 316 5.18 -30.70 -12.75
N HIS A 317 6.22 -31.54 -12.65
CA HIS A 317 6.29 -32.74 -13.47
C HIS A 317 5.04 -33.55 -13.15
N ILE A 318 4.02 -33.39 -13.98
CA ILE A 318 2.86 -34.27 -14.11
C ILE A 318 3.16 -35.17 -15.30
#